data_AF-A0A432TIN7-F1
#
_entry.id   AF-A0A432TIN7-F1
#
_cell.length_a   1.000
_cell.length_b   1.000
_cell.length_c   1.000
_cell.angle_alpha   90.00
_cell.angle_beta   90.00
_cell.angle_gamma   90.00
#
_symmetry.space_group_name_H-M   'P 1'
#
loop_
_entity.id
_entity.type
_entity.pdbx_description
1 polymer ?
#
loop_
_entity_poly.entity_id
_entity_poly.type
_entity_poly.pdbx_seq_one_letter_code
_entity_poly.pdbx_strand_id
1 'polypeptide(L)'
;MFKKLLQTSIVLALIVVILGAYTRLGDAGLGCPDWPGCYGQLIVPDAADGTKLEGYDRPLEAAKGWKEMVHRYAASMLGLIILILWFLALRGKPQRFQSMTLPSFT
;
A
#
# COMPACT_ATOMS: atom_id res chain seq x y z
N MET A 1 10.08 15.66 14.42
CA MET A 1 10.07 14.72 13.28
C MET A 1 8.87 13.78 13.34
N PHE A 2 8.65 13.05 14.44
CA PHE A 2 7.52 12.12 14.62
C PHE A 2 6.14 12.68 14.22
N LYS A 3 5.74 13.86 14.73
CA LYS A 3 4.44 14.49 14.41
C LYS A 3 4.22 14.74 12.90
N LYS A 4 5.26 15.19 12.19
CA LYS A 4 5.18 15.41 10.74
C LYS A 4 4.98 14.09 10.00
N LEU A 5 5.72 13.06 10.39
CA LEU A 5 5.65 11.71 9.81
C LEU A 5 4.25 11.08 10.03
N LEU A 6 3.66 11.31 11.21
CA LEU A 6 2.30 10.90 11.54
C LEU A 6 1.25 11.64 10.71
N GLN A 7 1.40 12.96 10.52
CA GLN A 7 0.50 13.72 9.64
C GLN A 7 0.57 13.22 8.19
N THR A 8 1.79 12.98 7.69
CA THR A 8 1.97 12.43 6.34
C THR A 8 1.38 11.03 6.21
N SER A 9 1.49 10.16 7.23
CA SER A 9 0.92 8.82 7.17
C SER A 9 -0.61 8.86 7.16
N ILE A 10 -1.24 9.79 7.87
CA ILE A 10 -2.71 9.95 7.88
C ILE A 10 -3.20 10.39 6.50
N VAL A 11 -2.56 11.40 5.89
CA VAL A 11 -2.92 11.86 4.55
C VAL A 11 -2.71 10.76 3.52
N LEU A 12 -1.58 10.04 3.59
CA LEU A 12 -1.30 8.93 2.69
C LEU A 12 -2.30 7.77 2.88
N ALA A 13 -2.68 7.45 4.13
CA ALA A 13 -3.69 6.44 4.40
C ALA A 13 -5.04 6.79 3.76
N LEU A 14 -5.46 8.05 3.82
CA LEU A 14 -6.67 8.51 3.13
C LEU A 14 -6.56 8.30 1.61
N ILE A 15 -5.43 8.64 1.01
CA ILE A 15 -5.16 8.40 -0.42
C ILE A 15 -5.24 6.90 -0.74
N VAL A 16 -4.60 6.04 0.07
CA VAL A 16 -4.60 4.57 -0.12
C VAL A 16 -6.02 4.00 -0.06
N VAL A 17 -6.87 4.49 0.85
CA VAL A 17 -8.27 4.06 0.95
C VAL A 17 -9.06 4.45 -0.30
N ILE A 18 -8.88 5.68 -0.81
CA ILE A 18 -9.53 6.13 -2.05
C ILE A 18 -9.04 5.31 -3.26
N LEU A 19 -7.74 5.07 -3.37
CA LEU A 19 -7.18 4.21 -4.41
C LEU A 19 -7.71 2.77 -4.30
N GLY A 20 -7.87 2.24 -3.09
CA GLY A 20 -8.48 0.94 -2.84
C GLY A 20 -9.91 0.88 -3.36
N ALA A 21 -10.73 1.88 -3.02
CA ALA A 21 -12.10 2.00 -3.56
C ALA A 21 -12.10 2.09 -5.09
N TYR A 22 -11.18 2.87 -5.68
CA TYR A 22 -11.05 3.00 -7.12
C TYR A 22 -10.66 1.67 -7.81
N THR A 23 -9.72 0.91 -7.24
CA THR A 23 -9.36 -0.42 -7.78
C THR A 23 -10.52 -1.40 -7.71
N ARG A 24 -11.33 -1.33 -6.65
CA ARG A 24 -12.51 -2.18 -6.49
C ARG A 24 -13.61 -1.82 -7.48
N LEU A 25 -13.92 -0.54 -7.64
CA LEU A 25 -14.94 -0.06 -8.59
C LEU A 25 -14.51 -0.24 -10.06
N GLY A 26 -13.21 -0.23 -10.33
CA GLY A 26 -12.66 -0.47 -11.66
C GLY A 26 -12.43 -1.96 -11.99
N ASP A 27 -12.95 -2.88 -11.18
CA ASP A 27 -12.74 -4.34 -11.26
C ASP A 27 -11.27 -4.74 -11.50
N ALA A 28 -10.36 -3.94 -10.96
CA ALA A 28 -8.93 -4.04 -11.18
C ALA A 28 -8.22 -4.83 -10.08
N GLY A 29 -8.92 -5.28 -9.04
CA GLY A 29 -8.33 -6.00 -7.91
C GLY A 29 -7.77 -7.40 -8.23
N LEU A 30 -7.90 -7.85 -9.48
CA LEU A 30 -7.36 -9.12 -10.00
C LEU A 30 -6.56 -8.91 -11.29
N GLY A 31 -6.14 -7.66 -11.59
CA GLY A 31 -5.46 -7.29 -12.82
C GLY A 31 -4.04 -7.86 -12.93
N CYS A 32 -3.35 -8.02 -11.79
CA CYS A 32 -2.01 -8.59 -11.71
C CYS A 32 -2.03 -9.96 -10.99
N PRO A 33 -1.59 -11.05 -11.64
CA PRO A 33 -1.54 -12.39 -11.04
C PRO A 33 -0.47 -12.56 -9.96
N ASP A 34 0.61 -11.78 -10.04
CA ASP A 34 1.75 -11.91 -9.15
C ASP A 34 1.73 -10.86 -8.04
N TRP A 35 2.56 -11.06 -7.04
CA TRP A 35 2.98 -10.06 -6.05
C TRP A 35 4.45 -10.35 -5.71
N PRO A 36 5.34 -9.35 -5.56
CA PRO A 36 5.09 -7.89 -5.54
C PRO A 36 4.95 -7.24 -6.92
N GLY A 37 5.29 -7.96 -8.00
CA GLY A 37 5.21 -7.46 -9.39
C GLY A 37 3.88 -7.73 -10.09
N CYS A 38 3.85 -7.49 -11.40
CA CYS A 38 2.76 -7.79 -12.34
C CYS A 38 3.32 -8.55 -13.56
N TYR A 39 2.85 -9.77 -13.82
CA TYR A 39 3.28 -10.60 -14.95
C TYR A 39 4.81 -10.81 -15.00
N GLY A 40 5.40 -11.15 -13.86
CA GLY A 40 6.85 -11.38 -13.72
C GLY A 40 7.73 -10.13 -13.82
N GLN A 41 7.14 -8.94 -13.98
CA GLN A 41 7.83 -7.64 -14.03
C GLN A 41 7.50 -6.82 -12.78
N LEU A 42 8.38 -5.90 -12.36
CA LEU A 42 8.07 -5.01 -11.23
C LEU A 42 6.92 -4.04 -11.58
N ILE A 43 6.91 -3.52 -12.79
CA ILE A 43 5.85 -2.66 -13.30
C ILE A 43 4.95 -3.41 -14.27
N VAL A 44 3.80 -2.82 -14.62
CA VAL A 44 2.94 -3.37 -15.67
C VAL A 44 3.75 -3.46 -16.97
N PRO A 45 3.78 -4.63 -17.65
CA PRO A 45 4.50 -4.79 -18.90
C PRO A 45 4.04 -3.79 -19.97
N ASP A 46 4.98 -3.27 -20.74
CA ASP A 46 4.68 -2.41 -21.89
C ASP A 46 4.39 -3.28 -23.12
N ALA A 47 3.18 -3.83 -23.17
CA ALA A 47 2.67 -4.61 -24.28
C ALA A 47 1.24 -4.19 -24.59
N ALA A 48 0.76 -4.53 -25.79
CA ALA A 48 -0.60 -4.20 -26.20
C ALA A 48 -1.63 -4.86 -25.27
N ASP A 49 -2.71 -4.15 -24.95
CA ASP A 49 -3.83 -4.71 -24.21
C ASP A 49 -4.37 -5.95 -24.95
N GLY A 50 -4.69 -7.00 -24.19
CA GLY A 50 -5.11 -8.29 -24.72
C GLY A 50 -3.97 -9.25 -25.05
N THR A 51 -2.70 -8.83 -24.96
CA THR A 51 -1.55 -9.72 -25.20
C THR A 51 -1.52 -10.84 -24.16
N LYS A 52 -1.48 -12.09 -24.62
CA LYS A 52 -1.26 -13.24 -23.75
C LYS A 52 0.24 -13.42 -23.52
N LEU A 53 0.67 -13.23 -22.28
CA LEU A 53 2.07 -13.40 -21.89
C LEU A 53 2.36 -14.86 -21.58
N GLU A 54 3.54 -15.33 -21.95
CA GLU A 54 3.97 -16.71 -21.68
C GLU A 54 4.01 -16.97 -20.16
N GLY A 55 3.48 -18.12 -19.74
CA GLY A 55 3.38 -18.48 -18.33
C GLY A 55 2.14 -17.93 -17.60
N TYR A 56 1.28 -17.15 -18.27
CA TYR A 56 0.05 -16.63 -17.68
C TYR A 56 -1.19 -16.99 -18.51
N ASP A 57 -2.24 -17.44 -17.83
CA ASP A 57 -3.50 -17.83 -18.48
C ASP A 57 -4.34 -16.63 -18.91
N ARG A 58 -4.18 -15.50 -18.21
CA ARG A 58 -4.99 -14.30 -18.36
C ARG A 58 -4.30 -13.32 -19.32
N PRO A 59 -5.03 -12.71 -20.27
CA PRO A 59 -4.46 -11.68 -21.13
C PRO A 59 -4.13 -10.42 -20.32
N LEU A 60 -3.09 -9.69 -20.74
CA LEU A 60 -2.70 -8.43 -20.14
C LEU A 60 -3.81 -7.39 -20.33
N GLU A 61 -4.30 -6.85 -19.23
CA GLU A 61 -5.17 -5.66 -19.22
C GLU A 61 -4.42 -4.53 -18.51
N ALA A 62 -3.61 -3.78 -19.25
CA ALA A 62 -2.66 -2.81 -18.72
C ALA A 62 -3.37 -1.74 -17.88
N ALA A 63 -4.55 -1.30 -18.30
CA ALA A 63 -5.36 -0.33 -17.55
C ALA A 63 -5.81 -0.85 -16.18
N LYS A 64 -6.08 -2.16 -16.03
CA LYS A 64 -6.41 -2.76 -14.72
C LYS A 64 -5.14 -3.02 -13.91
N GLY A 65 -4.08 -3.51 -14.55
CA GLY A 65 -2.79 -3.71 -13.92
C GLY A 65 -2.24 -2.43 -13.27
N TRP A 66 -2.35 -1.28 -13.96
CA TRP A 66 -1.85 0.00 -13.44
C TRP A 66 -2.63 0.48 -12.22
N LYS A 67 -3.95 0.34 -12.24
CA LYS A 67 -4.80 0.68 -11.08
C LYS A 67 -4.39 -0.14 -9.86
N GLU A 68 -4.21 -1.45 -10.03
CA GLU A 68 -3.83 -2.34 -8.95
C GLU A 68 -2.41 -2.03 -8.43
N MET A 69 -1.45 -1.86 -9.33
CA MET A 69 -0.06 -1.58 -8.98
C MET A 69 0.10 -0.26 -8.23
N VAL A 70 -0.61 0.81 -8.63
CA VAL A 70 -0.58 2.10 -7.92
C VAL A 70 -1.07 1.96 -6.49
N HIS A 71 -2.18 1.25 -6.27
CA HIS A 71 -2.68 0.99 -4.94
C HIS A 71 -1.68 0.18 -4.09
N ARG A 72 -1.11 -0.90 -4.65
CA ARG A 72 -0.11 -1.75 -3.98
C ARG A 72 1.14 -0.98 -3.57
N TYR A 73 1.67 -0.12 -4.44
CA TYR A 73 2.84 0.72 -4.13
C TYR A 73 2.55 1.77 -3.06
N ALA A 74 1.40 2.44 -3.15
CA ALA A 74 0.99 3.41 -2.14
C ALA A 74 0.80 2.75 -0.77
N ALA A 75 0.18 1.57 -0.71
CA ALA A 75 0.00 0.80 0.51
C ALA A 75 1.34 0.33 1.10
N SER A 76 2.28 -0.12 0.25
CA SER A 76 3.62 -0.54 0.68
C SER A 76 4.40 0.62 1.29
N MET A 77 4.34 1.81 0.68
CA MET A 77 4.97 3.03 1.22
C MET A 77 4.36 3.41 2.58
N LEU A 78 3.03 3.33 2.73
CA LEU A 78 2.36 3.56 4.00
C LEU A 78 2.84 2.56 5.08
N GLY A 79 2.94 1.27 4.73
CA GLY A 79 3.47 0.23 5.60
C GLY A 79 4.87 0.55 6.12
N LEU A 80 5.78 0.98 5.23
CA LEU A 80 7.13 1.41 5.62
C LEU A 80 7.11 2.60 6.58
N ILE A 81 6.26 3.61 6.33
CA ILE A 81 6.11 4.76 7.24
C ILE A 81 5.61 4.30 8.62
N ILE A 82 4.67 3.37 8.68
CA ILE A 82 4.16 2.80 9.93
C ILE A 82 5.28 2.06 10.68
N LEU A 83 6.11 1.27 10.00
CA LEU A 83 7.26 0.59 10.61
C LEU A 83 8.28 1.58 11.17
N ILE A 84 8.54 2.67 10.45
CA ILE A 84 9.42 3.75 10.92
C ILE A 84 8.81 4.43 12.15
N LEU A 85 7.51 4.77 12.12
CA LEU A 85 6.80 5.34 13.26
C LEU A 85 6.85 4.43 14.48
N TRP A 86 6.60 3.13 14.30
CA TRP A 86 6.70 2.13 15.36
C TRP A 86 8.10 2.08 15.96
N PHE A 87 9.14 2.03 15.13
CA PHE A 87 10.52 2.03 15.60
C PHE A 87 10.91 3.31 16.34
N LEU A 88 10.48 4.48 15.84
CA LEU A 88 10.68 5.75 16.51
C LEU A 88 9.91 5.84 17.84
N ALA A 89 8.73 5.24 17.91
CA ALA A 89 7.95 5.16 19.15
C ALA A 89 8.67 4.30 20.20
N LEU A 90 9.27 3.16 19.80
CA LEU A 90 10.06 2.32 20.70
C LEU A 90 11.34 3.00 21.20
N ARG A 91 11.99 3.80 20.36
CA ARG A 91 13.19 4.57 20.74
C ARG A 91 12.86 5.85 21.51
N GLY A 92 11.63 6.32 21.43
CA GLY A 92 11.17 7.51 22.14
C GLY A 92 11.12 7.25 23.64
N LYS A 93 11.69 8.14 24.45
CA LYS A 93 11.48 8.09 25.90
C LYS A 93 10.03 8.49 26.18
N PRO A 94 9.24 7.68 26.91
CA PRO A 94 7.88 8.05 27.28
C PRO A 94 7.92 9.33 28.12
N GLN A 95 7.38 10.43 27.59
CA GLN A 95 7.32 11.70 28.32
C GLN A 95 6.22 11.71 29.39
N ARG A 96 5.27 10.78 29.32
CA ARG A 96 4.33 10.45 30.39
C ARG A 96 4.42 8.95 30.65
N PHE A 97 4.54 8.57 31.91
CA PHE A 97 4.45 7.16 32.32
C PHE A 97 3.02 6.68 32.07
N GLN A 98 2.77 6.09 30.91
CA GLN A 98 1.51 5.44 30.62
C GLN A 98 1.61 3.99 31.06
N SER A 99 0.80 3.60 32.03
CA SER A 99 0.67 2.22 32.47
C SER A 99 0.28 1.34 31.28
N MET A 100 1.07 0.29 31.01
CA MET A 100 0.76 -0.69 29.96
C MET A 100 -0.41 -1.61 30.34
N THR A 101 -0.79 -1.65 31.61
CA THR A 101 -1.79 -2.59 32.13
C THR A 101 -3.21 -2.06 32.06
N LEU A 102 -3.44 -0.74 32.10
CA LEU A 102 -4.78 -0.14 32.01
C LEU A 102 -4.71 1.26 31.38
N PRO A 103 -5.54 1.59 30.37
CA PRO A 103 -5.82 2.99 30.06
C PRO A 103 -6.58 3.56 31.26
N SER A 104 -5.85 4.18 32.19
CA SER A 104 -6.48 4.91 33.29
C SER A 104 -7.15 6.14 32.69
N PHE A 105 -8.47 6.05 32.50
CA PHE A 105 -9.34 7.20 32.31
C PHE A 105 -9.35 8.00 33.64
N THR A 106 -8.33 8.83 33.82
CA THR A 106 -8.27 9.87 34.85
C THR A 106 -7.75 11.13 34.20
#